data_AF-A0A529SLD7-F1
#
_entry.id   AF-A0A529SLD7-F1
#
_cell.length_a   1.000
_cell.length_b   1.000
_cell.length_c   1.000
_cell.angle_alpha   90.00
_cell.angle_beta   90.00
_cell.angle_gamma   90.00
#
_symmetry.space_group_name_H-M   'P 1'
#
loop_
_entity.id
_entity.type
_entity.pdbx_description
1 polymer ?
#
loop_
_entity_poly.entity_id
_entity_poly.type
_entity_poly.pdbx_seq_one_letter_code
_entity_poly.pdbx_strand_id
1 'polypeptide(L)'
;SLKSEIAALKESGDKGASSKVDGLSSALEQVKSDVAALKSSAGQGGDGAALKALGDKVGQIETAVADLQKNGNAAPVDLGPLNEKIAGLDAQVKSTGDAAKAEDGRVAALEQSVSQLSGKVEAQASQPKIALAIAASALKSALDRGAPFATELNTFAAIAPDAPELAALR
;
A
#
# COMPACT_ATOMS: atom_id res chain seq x y z
N SER A 1 -24.09 54.57 -26.42
CA SER A 1 -24.86 53.92 -27.51
C SER A 1 -24.87 52.42 -27.26
N LEU A 2 -25.89 51.70 -27.72
CA LEU A 2 -25.99 50.23 -27.56
C LEU A 2 -24.73 49.48 -28.03
N LYS A 3 -24.05 49.99 -29.06
CA LYS A 3 -22.75 49.45 -29.52
C LYS A 3 -21.67 49.46 -28.44
N SER A 4 -21.63 50.49 -27.59
CA SER A 4 -20.63 50.61 -26.51
C SER A 4 -20.94 49.66 -25.35
N GLU A 5 -22.21 49.45 -25.02
CA GLU A 5 -22.64 48.51 -23.98
C GLU A 5 -22.39 47.06 -24.40
N ILE A 6 -22.67 46.72 -25.66
CA ILE A 6 -22.38 45.38 -26.23
C ILE A 6 -20.87 45.11 -26.25
N ALA A 7 -20.05 46.10 -26.58
CA ALA A 7 -18.60 45.97 -26.55
C ALA A 7 -18.08 45.72 -25.12
N ALA A 8 -18.58 46.48 -24.14
CA ALA A 8 -18.22 46.32 -22.74
C ALA A 8 -18.66 44.95 -22.17
N LEU A 9 -19.84 44.45 -22.56
CA LEU A 9 -20.33 43.12 -22.19
C LEU A 9 -19.49 41.99 -22.81
N LYS A 10 -19.04 42.15 -24.06
CA LYS A 10 -18.16 41.17 -24.72
C LYS A 10 -16.79 41.13 -24.07
N GLU A 11 -16.21 42.29 -23.75
CA GLU A 11 -14.87 42.39 -23.16
C GLU A 11 -14.83 41.89 -21.70
N SER A 12 -15.90 42.11 -20.94
CA SER A 12 -16.06 41.55 -19.58
C SER A 12 -16.27 40.03 -19.61
N GLY A 13 -16.98 39.50 -20.61
CA GLY A 13 -17.09 38.06 -20.86
C GLY A 13 -15.74 37.39 -21.20
N ASP A 14 -14.94 38.00 -22.08
CA ASP A 14 -13.60 37.50 -22.45
C ASP A 14 -12.63 37.47 -21.26
N LYS A 15 -12.62 38.54 -20.43
CA LYS A 15 -11.78 38.58 -19.21
C LYS A 15 -12.19 37.53 -18.18
N GLY A 16 -13.49 37.24 -18.07
CA GLY A 16 -14.01 36.18 -17.21
C GLY A 16 -13.65 34.77 -17.69
N ALA A 17 -13.60 34.54 -19.00
CA ALA A 17 -13.18 33.26 -19.56
C ALA A 17 -11.66 33.04 -19.40
N SER A 18 -10.84 34.06 -19.70
CA SER A 18 -9.38 33.99 -19.56
C SER A 18 -8.96 33.69 -18.12
N SER A 19 -9.52 34.40 -17.14
CA SER A 19 -9.19 34.17 -15.72
C SER A 19 -9.57 32.77 -15.21
N LYS A 20 -10.65 32.18 -15.73
CA LYS A 20 -11.02 30.79 -15.42
C LYS A 20 -10.04 29.79 -16.03
N VAL A 21 -9.59 30.02 -17.26
CA VAL A 21 -8.59 29.18 -17.94
C VAL A 21 -7.24 29.24 -17.21
N ASP A 22 -6.82 30.42 -16.76
CA ASP A 22 -5.59 30.59 -15.97
C ASP A 22 -5.68 29.85 -14.61
N GLY A 23 -6.85 29.89 -13.97
CA GLY A 23 -7.13 29.14 -12.75
C GLY A 23 -7.07 27.62 -12.96
N LEU A 24 -7.64 27.12 -14.06
CA LEU A 24 -7.57 25.71 -14.46
C LEU A 24 -6.14 25.26 -14.74
N SER A 25 -5.36 26.07 -15.45
CA SER A 25 -3.95 25.80 -15.72
C SER A 25 -3.15 25.68 -14.41
N SER A 26 -3.39 26.57 -13.46
CA SER A 26 -2.74 26.52 -12.14
C SER A 26 -3.13 25.27 -11.33
N ALA A 27 -4.43 24.90 -11.35
CA ALA A 27 -4.92 23.70 -10.68
C ALA A 27 -4.31 22.42 -11.29
N LEU A 28 -4.12 22.41 -12.60
CA LEU A 28 -3.50 21.32 -13.34
C LEU A 28 -2.03 21.10 -12.94
N GLU A 29 -1.25 22.18 -12.85
CA GLU A 29 0.14 22.11 -12.39
C GLU A 29 0.24 21.66 -10.92
N GLN A 30 -0.70 22.08 -10.07
CA GLN A 30 -0.78 21.58 -8.70
C GLN A 30 -1.07 20.07 -8.65
N VAL A 31 -2.05 19.58 -9.42
CA VAL A 31 -2.36 18.14 -9.50
C VAL A 31 -1.15 17.35 -9.98
N LYS A 32 -0.43 17.86 -10.99
CA LYS A 32 0.80 17.22 -11.47
C LYS A 32 1.88 17.13 -10.38
N SER A 33 2.04 18.18 -9.58
CA SER A 33 2.93 18.18 -8.42
C SER A 33 2.49 17.17 -7.36
N ASP A 34 1.20 17.13 -7.03
CA ASP A 34 0.63 16.22 -6.05
C ASP A 34 0.84 14.75 -6.48
N VAL A 35 0.64 14.43 -7.77
CA VAL A 35 0.94 13.10 -8.32
C VAL A 35 2.42 12.75 -8.19
N ALA A 36 3.33 13.68 -8.45
CA ALA A 36 4.76 13.44 -8.32
C ALA A 36 5.18 13.18 -6.87
N ALA A 37 4.58 13.92 -5.93
CA ALA A 37 4.76 13.70 -4.49
C ALA A 37 4.24 12.32 -4.07
N LEU A 38 3.03 11.95 -4.48
CA LEU A 38 2.42 10.63 -4.22
C LEU A 38 3.25 9.47 -4.77
N LYS A 39 3.78 9.61 -5.98
CA LYS A 39 4.69 8.60 -6.55
C LYS A 39 5.99 8.45 -5.76
N SER A 40 6.43 9.52 -5.09
CA SER A 40 7.64 9.51 -4.27
C SER A 40 7.37 8.99 -2.85
N SER A 41 6.13 9.11 -2.35
CA SER A 41 5.71 8.62 -1.04
C SER A 41 5.17 7.19 -1.05
N ALA A 42 4.81 6.66 -2.23
CA ALA A 42 4.41 5.26 -2.43
C ALA A 42 5.45 4.31 -1.81
N GLY A 43 5.12 3.78 -0.63
CA GLY A 43 6.01 2.97 0.21
C GLY A 43 6.00 3.38 1.69
N GLN A 44 5.41 4.53 2.07
CA GLN A 44 5.37 5.00 3.46
C GLN A 44 4.03 4.78 4.20
N GLY A 45 3.09 4.03 3.61
CA GLY A 45 1.87 3.61 4.31
C GLY A 45 1.00 4.78 4.76
N GLY A 46 0.49 5.56 3.81
CA GLY A 46 -0.43 6.68 4.10
C GLY A 46 -1.17 7.27 2.90
N ASP A 47 -0.97 6.74 1.70
CA ASP A 47 -1.31 7.44 0.46
C ASP A 47 -2.81 7.40 0.08
N GLY A 48 -3.64 6.57 0.72
CA GLY A 48 -5.05 6.40 0.33
C GLY A 48 -5.90 7.68 0.43
N ALA A 49 -5.70 8.48 1.48
CA ALA A 49 -6.41 9.76 1.64
C ALA A 49 -5.91 10.83 0.64
N ALA A 50 -4.60 10.86 0.39
CA ALA A 50 -3.98 11.76 -0.58
C ALA A 50 -4.41 11.39 -2.02
N LEU A 51 -4.51 10.10 -2.33
CA LEU A 51 -4.98 9.60 -3.62
C LEU A 51 -6.46 9.93 -3.86
N LYS A 52 -7.29 9.81 -2.82
CA LYS A 52 -8.70 10.22 -2.89
C LYS A 52 -8.82 11.73 -3.12
N ALA A 53 -8.08 12.54 -2.36
CA ALA A 53 -8.08 14.00 -2.53
C ALA A 53 -7.62 14.41 -3.94
N LEU A 54 -6.67 13.68 -4.51
CA LEU A 54 -6.21 13.90 -5.87
C LEU A 54 -7.30 13.57 -6.90
N GLY A 55 -8.00 12.44 -6.76
CA GLY A 55 -9.13 12.09 -7.60
C GLY A 55 -10.26 13.13 -7.52
N ASP A 56 -10.57 13.61 -6.31
CA ASP A 56 -11.58 14.67 -6.10
C ASP A 56 -11.19 15.97 -6.84
N LYS A 57 -9.90 16.37 -6.79
CA LYS A 57 -9.40 17.56 -7.52
C LYS A 57 -9.47 17.39 -9.05
N VAL A 58 -9.14 16.20 -9.58
CA VAL A 58 -9.25 15.92 -11.02
C VAL A 58 -10.70 16.05 -11.49
N GLY A 59 -11.66 15.46 -10.77
CA GLY A 59 -13.08 15.58 -11.11
C GLY A 59 -13.62 17.03 -11.04
N GLN A 60 -13.09 17.85 -10.12
CA GLN A 60 -13.41 19.28 -10.07
C GLN A 60 -12.90 20.03 -11.30
N ILE A 61 -11.69 19.72 -11.76
CA ILE A 61 -11.09 20.29 -12.98
C ILE A 61 -11.92 19.90 -14.20
N GLU A 62 -12.28 18.62 -14.34
CA GLU A 62 -13.13 18.12 -15.43
C GLU A 62 -14.49 18.85 -15.48
N THR A 63 -15.11 19.04 -14.32
CA THR A 63 -16.39 19.77 -14.20
C THR A 63 -16.23 21.23 -14.64
N ALA A 64 -15.19 21.91 -14.17
CA ALA A 64 -14.92 23.31 -14.52
C ALA A 64 -14.65 23.50 -16.02
N VAL A 65 -14.00 22.53 -16.68
CA VAL A 65 -13.81 22.55 -18.14
C VAL A 65 -15.12 22.30 -18.89
N ALA A 66 -15.93 21.34 -18.44
CA ALA A 66 -17.24 21.09 -19.04
C ALA A 66 -18.16 22.32 -18.94
N ASP A 67 -18.08 23.07 -17.84
CA ASP A 67 -18.85 24.30 -17.65
C ASP A 67 -18.35 25.46 -18.52
N LEU A 68 -17.05 25.53 -18.80
CA LEU A 68 -16.50 26.48 -19.77
C LEU A 68 -16.96 26.17 -21.20
N GLN A 69 -17.00 24.90 -21.58
CA GLN A 69 -17.48 24.46 -22.89
C GLN A 69 -18.96 24.79 -23.12
N LYS A 70 -19.80 24.67 -22.07
CA LYS A 70 -21.25 24.98 -22.15
C LYS A 70 -21.55 26.48 -22.17
N ASN A 71 -20.72 27.30 -21.52
CA ASN A 71 -20.97 28.74 -21.33
C ASN A 71 -20.23 29.63 -22.35
N GLY A 72 -19.46 29.06 -23.28
CA GLY A 72 -18.62 29.78 -24.24
C GLY A 72 -19.40 30.40 -25.41
N ASN A 73 -19.96 31.60 -25.20
CA ASN A 73 -20.40 32.51 -26.28
C ASN A 73 -19.40 33.66 -26.55
N ALA A 74 -18.18 33.56 -26.00
CA ALA A 74 -17.02 34.38 -26.33
C ALA A 74 -16.06 33.56 -27.21
N ALA A 75 -15.10 34.21 -27.90
CA ALA A 75 -14.31 33.63 -29.00
C ALA A 75 -13.84 32.17 -28.74
N PRO A 76 -13.77 31.31 -29.77
CA PRO A 76 -13.44 29.90 -29.58
C PRO A 76 -12.03 29.75 -28.99
N VAL A 77 -11.96 29.53 -27.68
CA VAL A 77 -10.76 29.11 -26.98
C VAL A 77 -10.57 27.63 -27.32
N ASP A 78 -9.42 27.28 -27.89
CA ASP A 78 -9.09 25.88 -28.13
C ASP A 78 -8.79 25.18 -26.80
N LEU A 79 -9.72 24.35 -26.36
CA LEU A 79 -9.62 23.56 -25.13
C LEU A 79 -9.04 22.15 -25.38
N GLY A 80 -8.71 21.79 -26.63
CA GLY A 80 -8.13 20.50 -26.98
C GLY A 80 -6.90 20.14 -26.13
N PRO A 81 -5.87 21.02 -26.05
CA PRO A 81 -4.68 20.76 -25.25
C PRO A 81 -4.95 20.60 -23.75
N LEU A 82 -5.96 21.29 -23.21
CA LEU A 82 -6.34 21.19 -21.81
C LEU A 82 -7.04 19.84 -21.53
N ASN A 83 -7.96 19.44 -22.41
CA ASN A 83 -8.61 18.13 -22.32
C ASN A 83 -7.60 16.98 -22.40
N GLU A 84 -6.61 17.05 -23.29
CA GLU A 84 -5.56 16.04 -23.41
C GLU A 84 -4.72 15.91 -22.12
N LYS A 85 -4.32 17.04 -21.51
CA LYS A 85 -3.59 17.02 -20.25
C LYS A 85 -4.42 16.45 -19.09
N ILE A 86 -5.72 16.75 -19.05
CA ILE A 86 -6.63 16.20 -18.03
C ILE A 86 -6.78 14.69 -18.19
N ALA A 87 -7.01 14.20 -19.41
CA ALA A 87 -7.08 12.77 -19.69
C ALA A 87 -5.78 12.06 -19.33
N GLY A 88 -4.62 12.68 -19.61
CA GLY A 88 -3.32 12.17 -19.19
C GLY A 88 -3.14 12.09 -17.67
N LEU A 89 -3.65 13.10 -16.94
CA LEU A 89 -3.63 13.09 -15.48
C LEU A 89 -4.55 12.02 -14.90
N ASP A 90 -5.78 11.89 -15.39
CA ASP A 90 -6.71 10.85 -14.94
C ASP A 90 -6.08 9.45 -15.07
N ALA A 91 -5.49 9.16 -16.24
CA ALA A 91 -4.76 7.92 -16.47
C ALA A 91 -3.60 7.73 -15.47
N GLN A 92 -2.87 8.79 -15.15
CA GLN A 92 -1.75 8.73 -14.20
C GLN A 92 -2.21 8.54 -12.74
N VAL A 93 -3.31 9.17 -12.33
CA VAL A 93 -3.93 8.97 -11.01
C VAL A 93 -4.38 7.52 -10.88
N LYS A 94 -5.08 7.01 -11.89
CA LYS A 94 -5.54 5.62 -11.93
C LYS A 94 -4.40 4.63 -11.83
N SER A 95 -3.34 4.82 -12.63
CA SER A 95 -2.14 3.99 -12.58
C SER A 95 -1.45 4.01 -11.21
N THR A 96 -1.41 5.16 -10.55
CA THR A 96 -0.85 5.29 -9.20
C THR A 96 -1.71 4.54 -8.17
N GLY A 97 -3.04 4.60 -8.30
CA GLY A 97 -3.95 3.85 -7.45
C GLY A 97 -3.88 2.34 -7.63
N ASP A 98 -3.70 1.86 -8.86
CA ASP A 98 -3.53 0.44 -9.13
C ASP A 98 -2.20 -0.09 -8.57
N ALA A 99 -1.12 0.71 -8.66
CA ALA A 99 0.17 0.38 -8.05
C ALA A 99 0.07 0.28 -6.52
N ALA A 100 -0.61 1.24 -5.87
CA ALA A 100 -0.82 1.23 -4.42
C ALA A 100 -1.59 -0.02 -3.96
N LYS A 101 -2.67 -0.40 -4.67
CA LYS A 101 -3.42 -1.63 -4.37
C LYS A 101 -2.57 -2.90 -4.54
N ALA A 102 -1.71 -2.94 -5.55
CA ALA A 102 -0.81 -4.06 -5.75
C ALA A 102 0.22 -4.17 -4.61
N GLU A 103 0.70 -3.04 -4.10
CA GLU A 103 1.61 -2.99 -2.96
C GLU A 103 0.93 -3.46 -1.67
N ASP A 104 -0.30 -3.01 -1.38
CA ASP A 104 -1.11 -3.51 -0.26
C ASP A 104 -1.27 -5.04 -0.32
N GLY A 105 -1.54 -5.58 -1.51
CA GLY A 105 -1.64 -7.03 -1.73
C GLY A 105 -0.33 -7.77 -1.45
N ARG A 106 0.82 -7.18 -1.78
CA ARG A 106 2.15 -7.75 -1.48
C ARG A 106 2.46 -7.71 0.01
N VAL A 107 2.08 -6.62 0.70
CA VAL A 107 2.23 -6.50 2.16
C VAL A 107 1.40 -7.58 2.87
N ALA A 108 0.13 -7.73 2.51
CA ALA A 108 -0.73 -8.78 3.09
C ALA A 108 -0.16 -10.20 2.86
N ALA A 109 0.38 -10.48 1.67
CA ALA A 109 1.03 -11.75 1.37
C ALA A 109 2.31 -11.98 2.19
N LEU A 110 3.10 -10.93 2.42
CA LEU A 110 4.29 -10.96 3.27
C LEU A 110 3.93 -11.21 4.73
N GLU A 111 2.93 -10.53 5.27
CA GLU A 111 2.41 -10.73 6.63
C GLU A 111 1.95 -12.18 6.84
N GLN A 112 1.21 -12.73 5.87
CA GLN A 112 0.80 -14.13 5.90
C GLN A 112 2.01 -15.07 5.89
N SER A 113 3.01 -14.79 5.04
CA SER A 113 4.23 -15.61 4.95
C SER A 113 5.04 -15.57 6.25
N VAL A 114 5.17 -14.40 6.88
CA VAL A 114 5.83 -14.21 8.17
C VAL A 114 5.10 -14.96 9.28
N SER A 115 3.77 -14.88 9.33
CA SER A 115 2.96 -15.64 10.30
C SER A 115 3.15 -17.15 10.14
N GLN A 116 3.09 -17.66 8.89
CA GLN A 116 3.32 -19.07 8.60
C GLN A 116 4.74 -19.53 8.96
N LEU A 117 5.75 -18.73 8.65
CA LEU A 117 7.14 -19.03 8.97
C LEU A 117 7.36 -19.03 10.49
N SER A 118 6.77 -18.06 11.20
CA SER A 118 6.83 -17.99 12.66
C SER A 118 6.21 -19.24 13.30
N GLY A 119 5.05 -19.69 12.80
CA GLY A 119 4.44 -20.95 13.26
C GLY A 119 5.31 -22.18 13.00
N LYS A 120 5.97 -22.25 11.83
CA LYS A 120 6.92 -23.34 11.51
C LYS A 120 8.15 -23.33 12.42
N VAL A 121 8.71 -22.14 12.69
CA VAL A 121 9.85 -21.97 13.59
C VAL A 121 9.47 -22.40 15.01
N GLU A 122 8.31 -21.99 15.51
CA GLU A 122 7.84 -22.39 16.85
C GLU A 122 7.59 -23.91 16.94
N ALA A 123 7.00 -24.51 15.91
CA ALA A 123 6.80 -25.95 15.85
C ALA A 123 8.15 -26.72 15.83
N GLN A 124 9.11 -26.27 15.02
CA GLN A 124 10.45 -26.85 14.97
C GLN A 124 11.22 -26.67 16.28
N ALA A 125 11.09 -25.52 16.95
CA ALA A 125 11.71 -25.29 18.25
C ALA A 125 11.08 -26.13 19.37
N SER A 126 9.78 -26.44 19.26
CA SER A 126 9.04 -27.25 20.24
C SER A 126 9.26 -28.76 20.08
N GLN A 127 9.48 -29.25 18.86
CA GLN A 127 9.64 -30.69 18.58
C GLN A 127 10.76 -31.36 19.39
N PRO A 128 12.01 -30.85 19.42
CA PRO A 128 13.07 -31.42 20.25
C PRO A 128 12.75 -31.39 21.74
N LYS A 129 12.07 -30.34 22.23
CA LYS A 129 11.68 -30.21 23.64
C LYS A 129 10.63 -31.26 24.04
N ILE A 130 9.64 -31.48 23.18
CA ILE A 130 8.61 -32.51 23.40
C ILE A 130 9.24 -33.90 23.36
N ALA A 131 10.09 -34.17 22.35
CA ALA A 131 10.81 -35.43 22.24
C ALA A 131 11.69 -35.69 23.48
N LEU A 132 12.39 -34.66 23.96
CA LEU A 132 13.20 -34.72 25.17
C LEU A 132 12.35 -35.00 26.41
N ALA A 133 11.19 -34.33 26.57
CA ALA A 133 10.29 -34.57 27.69
C ALA A 133 9.71 -35.99 27.71
N ILE A 134 9.39 -36.54 26.54
CA ILE A 134 8.95 -37.94 26.40
C ILE A 134 10.09 -38.89 26.78
N ALA A 135 11.29 -38.67 26.24
CA ALA A 135 12.46 -39.50 26.56
C ALA A 135 12.82 -39.44 28.04
N ALA A 136 12.76 -38.26 28.66
CA ALA A 136 12.98 -38.05 30.10
C ALA A 136 11.93 -38.81 30.93
N SER A 137 10.66 -38.76 30.52
CA SER A 137 9.56 -39.44 31.22
C SER A 137 9.67 -40.97 31.11
N ALA A 138 10.09 -41.47 29.95
CA ALA A 138 10.36 -42.90 29.72
C ALA A 138 11.53 -43.38 30.59
N LEU A 139 12.64 -42.63 30.60
CA LEU A 139 13.80 -42.91 31.44
C LEU A 139 13.43 -42.92 32.93
N LYS A 140 12.72 -41.89 33.40
CA LYS A 140 12.21 -41.83 34.77
C LYS A 140 11.34 -43.04 35.11
N SER A 141 10.43 -43.41 34.22
CA SER A 141 9.53 -44.55 34.44
C SER A 141 10.27 -45.89 34.51
N ALA A 142 11.36 -46.07 33.76
CA ALA A 142 12.20 -47.26 33.84
C ALA A 142 12.96 -47.31 35.18
N LEU A 143 13.53 -46.17 35.61
CA LEU A 143 14.19 -46.02 36.91
C LEU A 143 13.23 -46.31 38.08
N ASP A 144 12.04 -45.71 38.07
CA ASP A 144 11.06 -45.85 39.15
C ASP A 144 10.60 -47.31 39.34
N ARG A 145 10.61 -48.13 38.28
CA ARG A 145 10.28 -49.57 38.34
C ARG A 145 11.49 -50.46 38.62
N GLY A 146 12.70 -49.91 38.69
CA GLY A 146 13.94 -50.68 38.79
C GLY A 146 14.23 -51.56 37.56
N ALA A 147 13.68 -51.21 36.39
CA ALA A 147 13.92 -51.93 35.14
C ALA A 147 15.24 -51.47 34.49
N PRO A 148 15.89 -52.30 33.64
CA PRO A 148 16.98 -51.84 32.80
C PRO A 148 16.55 -50.64 31.94
N PHE A 149 17.40 -49.62 31.85
CA PHE A 149 17.06 -48.31 31.25
C PHE A 149 18.02 -47.85 30.13
N ALA A 150 18.90 -48.75 29.65
CA ALA A 150 19.92 -48.40 28.65
C ALA A 150 19.33 -47.90 27.32
N THR A 151 18.18 -48.43 26.91
CA THR A 151 17.48 -48.04 25.67
C THR A 151 16.93 -46.61 25.78
N GLU A 152 16.28 -46.30 26.90
CA GLU A 152 15.72 -45.00 27.22
C GLU A 152 16.82 -43.96 27.38
N LEU A 153 17.94 -44.33 28.01
CA LEU A 153 19.12 -43.46 28.14
C LEU A 153 19.76 -43.16 26.78
N ASN A 154 19.90 -44.15 25.90
CA ASN A 154 20.40 -43.94 24.54
C ASN A 154 19.46 -43.04 23.72
N THR A 155 18.14 -43.19 23.89
CA THR A 155 17.14 -42.34 23.23
C THR A 155 17.21 -40.90 23.74
N PHE A 156 17.31 -40.71 25.06
CA PHE A 156 17.49 -39.37 25.66
C PHE A 156 18.79 -38.72 25.17
N ALA A 157 19.90 -39.48 25.13
CA ALA A 157 21.18 -38.99 24.64
C ALA A 157 21.19 -38.70 23.13
N ALA A 158 20.39 -39.39 22.33
CA ALA A 158 20.26 -39.09 20.90
C ALA A 158 19.55 -37.74 20.65
N ILE A 159 18.71 -37.30 21.59
CA ILE A 159 17.95 -36.04 21.50
C ILE A 159 18.69 -34.89 22.19
N ALA A 160 19.36 -35.14 23.32
CA ALA A 160 20.14 -34.17 24.07
C ALA A 160 21.53 -34.72 24.42
N PRO A 161 22.46 -34.80 23.45
CA PRO A 161 23.78 -35.42 23.64
C PRO A 161 24.66 -34.69 24.66
N ASP A 162 24.42 -33.39 24.82
CA ASP A 162 25.20 -32.50 25.70
C ASP A 162 24.57 -32.34 27.10
N ALA A 163 23.53 -33.11 27.43
CA ALA A 163 22.88 -33.04 28.74
C ALA A 163 23.88 -33.46 29.85
N PRO A 164 24.17 -32.61 30.85
CA PRO A 164 25.20 -32.87 31.85
C PRO A 164 24.90 -34.10 32.71
N GLU A 165 23.62 -34.46 32.86
CA GLU A 165 23.17 -35.61 33.62
C GLU A 165 23.59 -36.94 32.98
N LEU A 166 23.86 -36.95 31.66
CA LEU A 166 24.28 -38.17 30.93
C LEU A 166 25.58 -38.77 31.46
N ALA A 167 26.48 -37.96 32.01
CA ALA A 167 27.73 -38.43 32.60
C ALA A 167 27.52 -39.18 33.93
N ALA A 168 26.44 -38.87 34.65
CA ALA A 168 26.11 -39.53 35.92
C ALA A 168 25.26 -40.80 35.72
N LEU A 169 24.60 -40.94 34.57
CA LEU A 169 23.67 -42.04 34.25
C LEU A 169 24.29 -43.15 33.39
N ARG A 170 25.47 -42.91 32.80
CA ARG A 170 26.26 -43.89 32.03
C ARG A 170 27.28 -44.59 32.91
#